data_AF-A0A2H5A1F4-F1
#
_entry.id   AF-A0A2H5A1F4-F1
#
_cell.length_a   1.000
_cell.length_b   1.000
_cell.length_c   1.000
_cell.angle_alpha   90.00
_cell.angle_beta   90.00
_cell.angle_gamma   90.00
#
_symmetry.space_group_name_H-M   'P 1'
#
loop_
_entity.id
_entity.type
_entity.pdbx_description
1 polymer ?
#
loop_
_entity_poly.entity_id
_entity_poly.type
_entity_poly.pdbx_seq_one_letter_code
_entity_poly.pdbx_strand_id
1 'polypeptide(L)' 'MVLRLTLLALGVLELLRPRKVVDFWMGLATTEADDIDLRPWVYSAARVEGALLVLWVLRQRRSGE' A
#
# COMPACT_ATOMS: atom_id res chain seq x y z
N MET A 1 -4.48 15.52 10.34
CA MET A 1 -3.50 15.82 9.27
C MET A 1 -2.54 14.64 9.05
N VAL A 2 -1.84 14.19 10.10
CA VAL A 2 -0.81 13.12 10.02
C VAL A 2 -1.32 11.85 9.37
N LEU A 3 -2.43 11.27 9.85
CA LEU A 3 -3.01 10.04 9.30
C LEU A 3 -3.24 10.10 7.77
N ARG A 4 -3.79 11.22 7.26
CA ARG A 4 -4.04 11.40 5.83
C ARG A 4 -2.74 11.44 5.01
N LEU A 5 -1.69 12.09 5.54
CA LEU A 5 -0.39 12.13 4.89
C LEU A 5 0.29 10.75 4.90
N THR A 6 0.15 10.00 6.00
CA THR A 6 0.65 8.63 6.10
C THR A 6 -0.06 7.72 5.09
N LEU A 7 -1.39 7.76 5.01
CA LEU A 7 -2.16 6.96 4.05
C LEU A 7 -1.85 7.34 2.60
N LEU A 8 -1.64 8.64 2.32
CA LEU A 8 -1.22 9.09 0.99
C LEU A 8 0.17 8.55 0.64
N ALA A 9 1.13 8.63 1.57
CA ALA A 9 2.48 8.13 1.35
C ALA A 9 2.49 6.62 1.13
N LEU A 10 1.77 5.86 1.95
CA LEU A 10 1.59 4.41 1.78
C LEU A 10 0.94 4.08 0.44
N GLY A 11 -0.16 4.74 0.09
CA GLY A 11 -0.86 4.48 -1.16
C GLY A 11 -0.01 4.79 -2.40
N VAL A 12 0.78 5.86 -2.38
CA VAL A 12 1.75 6.16 -3.45
C VAL A 12 2.86 5.10 -3.52
N LEU A 13 3.38 4.67 -2.38
CA LEU A 13 4.46 3.70 -2.33
C LEU A 13 4.00 2.32 -2.83
N GLU A 14 2.81 1.87 -2.43
CA GLU A 14 2.20 0.62 -2.91
C GLU A 14 1.86 0.67 -4.40
N LEU A 15 1.36 1.79 -4.89
CA LEU A 15 1.03 1.95 -6.31
C LEU A 15 2.29 1.86 -7.20
N LEU A 16 3.38 2.52 -6.79
CA LEU A 16 4.62 2.60 -7.56
C LEU A 16 5.51 1.37 -7.38
N ARG A 17 5.61 0.87 -6.14
CA ARG A 17 6.55 -0.19 -5.74
C ARG A 17 5.85 -1.26 -4.88
N PRO A 18 4.80 -1.94 -5.40
CA PRO A 18 3.98 -2.88 -4.63
C PRO A 18 4.83 -4.01 -4.04
N ARG A 19 5.80 -4.54 -4.81
CA ARG A 19 6.70 -5.60 -4.35
C ARG A 19 7.47 -5.22 -3.09
N LYS A 20 8.16 -4.07 -3.10
CA LYS A 20 8.96 -3.63 -1.95
C LYS A 20 8.11 -3.44 -0.70
N VAL A 21 6.88 -2.94 -0.84
CA VAL A 21 5.99 -2.73 0.30
C VAL A 21 5.48 -4.07 0.85
N VAL A 22 4.96 -4.93 -0.03
CA VAL A 22 4.43 -6.24 0.37
C VAL A 22 5.55 -7.10 0.97
N ASP A 23 6.71 -7.20 0.32
CA ASP A 23 7.82 -8.02 0.78
C ASP A 23 8.36 -7.51 2.14
N PHE A 24 8.42 -6.18 2.35
CA PHE A 24 8.81 -5.59 3.63
C PHE A 24 7.83 -5.95 4.76
N TRP A 25 6.54 -5.76 4.53
CA TRP A 25 5.52 -6.08 5.53
C TRP A 25 5.44 -7.57 5.82
N MET A 26 5.58 -8.41 4.79
CA MET A 26 5.62 -9.85 4.98
C MET A 26 6.85 -10.27 5.78
N GLY A 27 8.05 -9.74 5.48
CA GLY A 27 9.25 -10.00 6.25
C GLY A 27 9.19 -9.52 7.71
N LEU A 28 8.33 -8.55 8.02
CA LEU A 28 8.03 -8.15 9.41
C LEU A 28 6.98 -9.03 10.07
N ALA A 29 5.95 -9.42 9.32
CA ALA A 29 4.79 -10.16 9.84
C ALA A 29 5.06 -11.66 9.99
N THR A 30 6.09 -12.18 9.33
CA THR A 30 6.44 -13.60 9.36
C THR A 30 7.86 -13.80 9.87
N THR A 31 8.04 -14.86 10.64
CA THR A 31 9.33 -15.24 11.24
C THR A 31 10.22 -15.96 10.23
N GLU A 32 9.63 -16.66 9.26
CA GLU A 32 10.34 -17.44 8.24
C GLU A 32 10.10 -16.84 6.86
N ALA A 33 10.86 -15.78 6.55
CA ALA A 33 10.72 -15.02 5.31
C ALA A 33 11.01 -15.85 4.05
N ASP A 34 11.71 -16.99 4.18
CA ASP A 34 12.08 -17.87 3.07
C ASP A 34 10.92 -18.77 2.58
N ASP A 35 9.84 -18.92 3.35
CA ASP A 35 8.76 -19.87 3.03
C ASP A 35 7.47 -19.20 2.51
N ILE A 36 7.53 -17.88 2.22
CA ILE A 36 6.36 -17.12 1.77
C ILE A 36 6.30 -17.11 0.24
N ASP A 37 5.49 -18.01 -0.30
CA ASP A 37 5.17 -18.01 -1.72
C ASP A 37 4.05 -16.99 -2.04
N LEU A 38 4.45 -15.73 -2.25
CA LEU A 38 3.52 -14.67 -2.62
C LEU A 38 2.99 -14.87 -4.04
N ARG A 39 1.67 -15.11 -4.13
CA ARG A 39 1.01 -15.25 -5.43
C ARG A 39 1.17 -13.95 -6.24
N PRO A 40 1.40 -14.01 -7.57
CA PRO A 40 1.63 -12.82 -8.40
C PRO A 40 0.51 -11.78 -8.32
N TRP A 41 -0.73 -12.21 -8.05
CA TRP A 41 -1.88 -11.31 -7.92
C TRP A 41 -1.83 -10.43 -6.66
N VAL A 42 -1.08 -10.79 -5.62
CA VAL A 42 -0.94 -10.01 -4.39
C VAL A 42 -0.35 -8.63 -4.71
N TYR A 43 0.65 -8.58 -5.58
CA TYR A 43 1.24 -7.32 -6.01
C TYR A 43 0.28 -6.46 -6.84
N SER A 44 -0.61 -7.09 -7.60
CA SER A 44 -1.67 -6.39 -8.33
C SER A 44 -2.73 -5.84 -7.37
N ALA A 45 -3.13 -6.63 -6.37
CA ALA A 45 -4.05 -6.20 -5.32
C ALA A 45 -3.48 -5.03 -4.52
N ALA A 46 -2.21 -5.09 -4.08
CA ALA A 46 -1.53 -4.00 -3.40
C ALA A 46 -1.48 -2.72 -4.26
N ARG A 47 -1.31 -2.85 -5.59
CA ARG A 47 -1.41 -1.71 -6.50
C ARG A 47 -2.79 -1.07 -6.53
N VAL A 48 -3.84 -1.89 -6.55
CA VAL A 48 -5.23 -1.42 -6.52
C VAL A 48 -5.53 -0.76 -5.18
N GLU A 49 -5.09 -1.34 -4.07
CA GLU A 49 -5.20 -0.77 -2.72
C GLU A 49 -4.53 0.61 -2.65
N GLY A 50 -3.29 0.71 -3.13
CA GLY A 50 -2.58 1.98 -3.19
C GLY A 50 -3.31 3.04 -4.04
N ALA A 51 -3.88 2.64 -5.18
CA ALA A 51 -4.70 3.53 -6.01
C ALA A 51 -5.95 4.01 -5.26
N LEU A 52 -6.66 3.11 -4.57
CA LEU A 52 -7.86 3.44 -3.79
C LEU A 52 -7.54 4.39 -2.64
N LEU A 53 -6.44 4.17 -1.92
CA LEU A 53 -5.97 5.04 -0.83
C LEU A 53 -5.66 6.46 -1.36
N VAL A 54 -4.91 6.56 -2.46
CA VAL A 54 -4.59 7.85 -3.09
C VAL A 54 -5.87 8.56 -3.52
N LEU A 55 -6.77 7.88 -4.24
CA LEU A 55 -8.03 8.46 -4.71
C LEU A 55 -8.91 8.91 -3.56
N TRP A 56 -8.99 8.13 -2.48
CA TRP A 56 -9.76 8.47 -1.29
C TRP A 56 -9.22 9.74 -0.62
N VAL A 57 -7.90 9.83 -0.39
CA VAL A 57 -7.28 11.03 0.20
C VAL A 57 -7.50 12.26 -0.69
N LEU A 58 -7.33 12.13 -2.01
CA LEU A 58 -7.53 13.22 -2.96
C LEU A 58 -8.99 13.68 -3.00
N ARG A 59 -9.95 12.75 -2.97
CA ARG A 59 -11.39 13.07 -2.92
C ARG A 59 -11.74 13.79 -1.61
N GLN A 60 -11.20 13.34 -0.48
CA GLN A 60 -11.44 13.97 0.81
C GLN A 60 -10.88 15.40 0.89
N ARG A 61 -9.79 15.70 0.17
CA ARG A 61 -9.30 17.09 0.05
C ARG A 61 -10.26 17.99 -0.73
N ARG A 62 -10.92 17.45 -1.77
CA ARG A 62 -11.87 18.21 -2.60
C ARG A 62 -13.25 18.41 -1.95
N SER A 63 -13.61 17.57 -0.98
CA SER A 63 -14.88 17.70 -0.23
C SER A 63 -14.74 18.48 1.09
N GLY A 64 -13.54 18.95 1.41
CA GLY A 64 -13.25 19.72 2.63
C GLY A 64 -12.97 21.20 2.36
N GLU A 65 -13.42 21.70 1.21
CA GLU A 65 -13.52 23.14 0.90
C GLU A 65 -14.83 23.72 1.44
#